data_AF-A0A8B6GHW7-F1
#
_entry.id   AF-A0A8B6GHW7-F1
#
_cell.length_a   1.000
_cell.length_b   1.000
_cell.length_c   1.000
_cell.angle_alpha   90.00
_cell.angle_beta   90.00
_cell.angle_gamma   90.00
#
_symmetry.space_group_name_H-M   'P 1'
#
loop_
_entity.id
_entity.type
_entity.pdbx_description
1 polymer ?
#
loop_
_entity_poly.entity_id
_entity_poly.type
_entity_poly.pdbx_seq_one_letter_code
_entity_poly.pdbx_strand_id
1 'polypeptide(L)'
;MPIQTNIADQCCFKHDNLPFEYFCIDHDVLSCKECLAESHRSCQKVMSVDIACKGAKQSQSFIDATELVDHVLETTHTIGKDEQDFIENIVKEANSVKTAVRIVKEEAIRHIEALEKSLLHDLDLKKDKIIQKSKTTIKETEDIKKSTKDKQDIFDLVNKHGSEKQAFIAVHAYKQDLTDLEKRVTGITEKSTRFTINLNPQKLQESIHSIGSIELSEVPSAVKFVQKKKCQSQMPIVQAQSMPQFVYKQDLDTKNVEIYGMTINDNNEVILVDT
;
A
#
# COMPACT_ATOMS: atom_id res chain seq x y z
N MET A 1 -25.48 18.73 10.50
CA MET A 1 -26.55 19.38 11.31
C MET A 1 -27.69 18.39 11.42
N PRO A 2 -28.17 18.03 12.62
CA PRO A 2 -29.36 17.19 12.74
C PRO A 2 -30.56 17.97 12.19
N ILE A 3 -31.30 17.38 11.26
CA ILE A 3 -32.62 17.90 10.86
C ILE A 3 -33.52 17.64 12.07
N GLN A 4 -33.64 18.61 12.97
CA GLN A 4 -34.66 18.61 14.00
C GLN A 4 -35.99 18.97 13.36
N THR A 5 -36.59 18.02 12.64
CA THR A 5 -38.03 18.07 12.42
C THR A 5 -38.68 17.60 13.71
N ASN A 6 -39.09 18.56 14.54
CA ASN A 6 -39.95 18.27 15.66
C ASN A 6 -41.33 17.90 15.10
N ILE A 7 -41.50 16.62 14.73
CA ILE A 7 -42.80 16.06 14.30
C ILE A 7 -43.87 16.30 15.39
N ALA A 8 -43.44 16.56 16.64
CA ALA A 8 -44.30 16.92 17.76
C ALA A 8 -45.05 18.24 17.57
N ASP A 9 -44.52 19.21 16.81
CA ASP A 9 -45.14 20.53 16.68
C ASP A 9 -46.24 20.56 15.60
N GLN A 10 -46.26 19.58 14.69
CA GLN A 10 -47.27 19.42 13.62
C GLN A 10 -47.58 20.71 12.81
N CYS A 11 -46.65 21.67 12.77
CA CYS A 11 -46.85 23.01 12.21
C CYS A 11 -46.27 23.17 10.81
N CYS A 12 -46.89 24.06 10.04
CA CYS A 12 -46.50 24.44 8.70
C CYS A 12 -45.15 25.18 8.68
N PHE A 13 -44.28 24.81 7.73
CA PHE A 13 -42.99 25.47 7.55
C PHE A 13 -43.07 26.87 6.94
N LYS A 14 -44.21 27.25 6.35
CA LYS A 14 -44.40 28.55 5.67
C LYS A 14 -45.19 29.55 6.51
N HIS A 15 -45.99 29.06 7.44
CA HIS A 15 -46.88 29.89 8.26
C HIS A 15 -46.73 29.48 9.72
N ASP A 16 -46.09 30.35 10.49
CA ASP A 16 -45.69 30.09 11.88
C ASP A 16 -46.88 29.67 12.75
N ASN A 17 -46.68 28.62 13.57
CA ASN A 17 -47.65 28.07 14.52
C ASN A 17 -49.00 27.60 13.93
N LEU A 18 -49.11 27.47 12.60
CA LEU A 18 -50.32 26.91 12.00
C LEU A 18 -50.17 25.40 11.79
N PRO A 19 -51.08 24.57 12.30
CA PRO A 19 -50.98 23.13 12.14
C PRO A 19 -51.23 22.68 10.70
N PHE A 20 -50.66 21.54 10.33
CA PHE A 20 -51.00 20.82 9.10
C PHE A 20 -52.38 20.15 9.25
N GLU A 21 -53.42 20.79 8.71
CA GLU A 21 -54.81 20.31 8.81
C GLU A 21 -55.29 19.59 7.54
N TYR A 22 -54.66 19.87 6.39
CA TYR A 22 -55.09 19.38 5.07
C TYR A 22 -53.96 18.68 4.32
N PHE A 23 -54.29 17.65 3.55
CA PHE A 23 -53.41 16.97 2.61
C PHE A 23 -53.91 17.21 1.18
N CYS A 24 -53.03 17.76 0.35
CA CYS A 24 -53.30 17.99 -1.07
C CYS A 24 -52.79 16.81 -1.89
N ILE A 25 -53.70 16.01 -2.46
CA ILE A 25 -53.36 14.83 -3.28
C ILE A 25 -52.76 15.26 -4.62
N ASP A 26 -53.23 16.36 -5.20
CA ASP A 26 -52.74 16.85 -6.50
C ASP A 26 -51.24 17.17 -6.48
N HIS A 27 -50.68 17.44 -5.29
CA HIS A 27 -49.28 17.81 -5.08
C HIS A 27 -48.52 16.87 -4.12
N ASP A 28 -49.19 15.91 -3.50
CA ASP A 28 -48.64 14.99 -2.49
C ASP A 28 -47.96 15.70 -1.30
N VAL A 29 -48.62 16.74 -0.76
CA VAL A 29 -48.07 17.57 0.34
C VAL A 29 -49.07 17.85 1.46
N LEU A 30 -48.55 17.98 2.68
CA LEU A 30 -49.28 18.52 3.83
C LEU A 30 -49.39 20.05 3.72
N SER A 31 -50.53 20.60 4.13
CA SER A 31 -50.86 22.02 4.03
C SER A 31 -51.65 22.49 5.26
N CYS A 32 -51.36 23.69 5.76
CA CYS A 32 -52.23 24.39 6.68
C CYS A 32 -53.34 25.14 5.90
N LYS A 33 -54.29 25.72 6.63
CA LYS A 33 -55.39 26.51 6.05
C LYS A 33 -54.92 27.65 5.12
N GLU A 34 -53.82 28.33 5.44
CA GLU A 34 -53.31 29.45 4.62
C GLU A 34 -52.64 28.94 3.35
N CYS A 35 -51.81 27.89 3.44
CA CYS A 35 -51.26 27.20 2.28
C CYS A 35 -52.37 26.72 1.32
N LEU A 36 -53.48 26.24 1.88
CA LEU A 36 -54.65 25.83 1.09
C LEU A 36 -55.27 27.02 0.35
N ALA A 37 -55.47 28.16 1.01
CA ALA A 37 -56.07 29.35 0.41
C ALA A 37 -55.15 30.07 -0.61
N GLU A 38 -53.84 30.03 -0.39
CA GLU A 38 -52.86 30.74 -1.22
C GLU A 38 -52.40 29.90 -2.40
N SER A 39 -51.89 28.70 -2.13
CA SER A 39 -51.13 27.88 -3.10
C SER A 39 -51.94 26.72 -3.66
N HIS A 40 -52.91 26.20 -2.89
CA HIS A 40 -53.68 25.02 -3.29
C HIS A 40 -55.17 25.31 -3.55
N ARG A 41 -55.56 26.58 -3.71
CA ARG A 41 -56.97 27.00 -3.91
C ARG A 41 -57.65 26.39 -5.12
N SER A 42 -56.86 26.05 -6.14
CA SER A 42 -57.32 25.45 -7.39
C SER A 42 -57.18 23.93 -7.42
N CYS A 43 -56.65 23.32 -6.35
CA CYS A 43 -56.53 21.86 -6.24
C CYS A 43 -57.91 21.27 -6.01
N GLN A 44 -58.24 20.23 -6.77
CA GLN A 44 -59.56 19.60 -6.69
C GLN A 44 -59.57 18.45 -5.69
N LYS A 45 -58.39 17.89 -5.36
CA LYS A 45 -58.26 16.73 -4.47
C LYS A 45 -57.53 17.13 -3.19
N VAL A 46 -58.27 17.77 -2.29
CA VAL A 46 -57.79 18.11 -0.94
C VAL A 46 -58.69 17.43 0.08
N MET A 47 -58.09 16.86 1.13
CA MET A 47 -58.80 16.22 2.24
C MET A 47 -58.17 16.61 3.57
N SER A 48 -58.89 16.43 4.67
CA SER A 48 -58.30 16.63 6.00
C SER A 48 -57.26 15.55 6.28
N VAL A 49 -56.23 15.91 7.06
CA VAL A 49 -55.19 14.96 7.49
C VAL A 49 -55.79 13.79 8.27
N ASP A 50 -56.84 14.01 9.07
CA ASP A 50 -57.56 12.94 9.80
C ASP A 50 -58.16 11.87 8.90
N ILE A 51 -58.50 12.23 7.66
CA ILE A 51 -59.00 11.28 6.66
C ILE A 51 -57.81 10.66 5.91
N ALA A 52 -56.83 11.48 5.50
CA ALA A 52 -55.66 11.03 4.75
C ALA A 52 -54.78 10.05 5.53
N CYS A 53 -54.71 10.17 6.85
CA CYS A 53 -53.86 9.34 7.70
C CYS A 53 -54.44 7.94 7.98
N LYS A 54 -55.71 7.70 7.64
CA LYS A 54 -56.35 6.40 7.86
C LYS A 54 -55.63 5.33 7.05
N GLY A 55 -55.12 4.32 7.74
CA GLY A 55 -54.35 3.25 7.10
C GLY A 55 -52.91 3.62 6.73
N ALA A 56 -52.41 4.82 7.10
CA ALA A 56 -51.09 5.28 6.68
C ALA A 56 -49.96 4.35 7.14
N LYS A 57 -50.06 3.76 8.34
CA LYS A 57 -49.09 2.76 8.84
C LYS A 57 -49.11 1.45 8.04
N GLN A 58 -50.21 1.16 7.36
CA GLN A 58 -50.38 0.00 6.49
C GLN A 58 -50.14 0.34 5.02
N SER A 59 -49.86 1.61 4.70
CA SER A 59 -49.60 2.03 3.33
C SER A 59 -48.25 1.51 2.84
N GLN A 60 -48.17 1.19 1.56
CA GLN A 60 -46.92 0.77 0.93
C GLN A 60 -45.83 1.84 1.09
N SER A 61 -46.19 3.13 0.99
CA SER A 61 -45.24 4.24 1.16
C SER A 61 -44.59 4.26 2.55
N PHE A 62 -45.34 3.93 3.61
CA PHE A 62 -44.79 3.87 4.98
C PHE A 62 -43.87 2.66 5.17
N ILE A 63 -44.25 1.51 4.60
CA ILE A 63 -43.44 0.29 4.60
C ILE A 63 -42.14 0.54 3.83
N ASP A 64 -42.21 1.07 2.60
CA ASP A 64 -41.07 1.41 1.75
C ASP A 64 -40.12 2.41 2.42
N ALA A 65 -40.68 3.44 3.07
CA ALA A 65 -39.88 4.43 3.79
C ALA A 65 -39.15 3.82 5.00
N THR A 66 -39.83 2.94 5.75
CA THR A 66 -39.23 2.23 6.88
C THR A 66 -38.11 1.30 6.40
N GLU A 67 -38.37 0.51 5.36
CA GLU A 67 -37.35 -0.35 4.74
C GLU A 67 -36.16 0.43 4.18
N LEU A 68 -36.40 1.62 3.62
CA LEU A 68 -35.32 2.49 3.15
C LEU A 68 -34.46 2.99 4.30
N VAL A 69 -35.07 3.42 5.41
CA VAL A 69 -34.35 3.84 6.61
C VAL A 69 -33.51 2.69 7.17
N ASP A 70 -34.09 1.49 7.29
CA ASP A 70 -33.39 0.31 7.77
C ASP A 70 -32.21 -0.05 6.84
N HIS A 71 -32.42 -0.03 5.53
CA HIS A 71 -31.37 -0.30 4.54
C HIS A 71 -30.24 0.75 4.57
N VAL A 72 -30.58 2.03 4.75
CA VAL A 72 -29.59 3.11 4.92
C VAL A 72 -28.80 2.92 6.22
N LEU A 73 -29.48 2.56 7.31
CA LEU A 73 -28.84 2.30 8.60
C LEU A 73 -27.87 1.12 8.52
N GLU A 74 -28.31 0.00 7.95
CA GLU A 74 -27.49 -1.19 7.75
C GLU A 74 -26.28 -0.89 6.87
N THR A 75 -26.48 -0.23 5.72
CA THR A 75 -25.37 0.12 4.83
C THR A 75 -24.37 1.05 5.52
N THR A 76 -24.86 2.05 6.26
CA THR A 76 -23.98 2.98 7.01
C THR A 76 -23.18 2.24 8.08
N HIS A 77 -23.81 1.28 8.77
CA HIS A 77 -23.11 0.43 9.74
C HIS A 77 -22.04 -0.43 9.07
N THR A 78 -22.34 -1.03 7.92
CA THR A 78 -21.38 -1.81 7.13
C THR A 78 -20.19 -0.96 6.68
N ILE A 79 -20.44 0.25 6.16
CA ILE A 79 -19.36 1.20 5.78
C ILE A 79 -18.49 1.51 7.00
N GLY A 80 -19.10 1.84 8.14
CA GLY A 80 -18.34 2.16 9.36
C GLY A 80 -17.46 1.01 9.84
N LYS A 81 -17.94 -0.23 9.70
CA LYS A 81 -17.16 -1.43 10.04
C LYS A 81 -16.03 -1.68 9.04
N ASP A 82 -16.31 -1.58 7.74
CA ASP A 82 -15.31 -1.75 6.66
C ASP A 82 -14.15 -0.75 6.83
N GLU A 83 -14.46 0.51 7.11
CA GLU A 83 -13.45 1.56 7.38
C GLU A 83 -12.62 1.25 8.64
N GLN A 84 -13.24 0.72 9.69
CA GLN A 84 -12.51 0.33 10.90
C GLN A 84 -11.54 -0.83 10.63
N ASP A 85 -11.99 -1.86 9.93
CA ASP A 85 -11.15 -3.00 9.52
C ASP A 85 -10.01 -2.53 8.58
N PHE A 86 -10.31 -1.60 7.66
CA PHE A 86 -9.34 -0.99 6.76
C PHE A 86 -8.24 -0.21 7.51
N ILE A 87 -8.61 0.59 8.51
CA ILE A 87 -7.65 1.31 9.37
C ILE A 87 -6.72 0.31 10.08
N GLU A 88 -7.27 -0.76 10.65
CA GLU A 88 -6.45 -1.78 11.32
C GLU A 88 -5.45 -2.45 10.36
N ASN A 89 -5.88 -2.71 9.12
CA ASN A 89 -5.03 -3.29 8.08
C ASN A 89 -3.92 -2.32 7.66
N ILE A 90 -4.22 -1.04 7.43
CA ILE A 90 -3.20 -0.01 7.14
C ILE A 90 -2.16 0.05 8.25
N VAL A 91 -2.58 0.02 9.52
CA VAL A 91 -1.65 0.04 10.66
C VAL A 91 -0.72 -1.19 10.65
N LYS A 92 -1.27 -2.38 10.36
CA LYS A 92 -0.47 -3.61 10.22
C LYS A 92 0.51 -3.52 9.06
N GLU A 93 0.06 -3.08 7.88
CA GLU A 93 0.90 -2.91 6.69
C GLU A 93 2.02 -1.89 6.93
N ALA A 94 1.72 -0.75 7.52
CA ALA A 94 2.72 0.26 7.87
C ALA A 94 3.78 -0.29 8.83
N ASN A 95 3.40 -1.12 9.80
CA ASN A 95 4.35 -1.77 10.70
C ASN A 95 5.18 -2.86 10.00
N SER A 96 4.59 -3.58 9.04
CA SER A 96 5.31 -4.53 8.19
C SER A 96 6.38 -3.80 7.35
N VAL A 97 6.00 -2.70 6.68
CA VAL A 97 6.93 -1.85 5.90
C VAL A 97 8.05 -1.31 6.78
N LYS A 98 7.75 -0.80 7.98
CA LYS A 98 8.79 -0.36 8.94
C LYS A 98 9.77 -1.48 9.28
N THR A 99 9.28 -2.71 9.44
CA THR A 99 10.13 -3.87 9.72
C THR A 99 11.01 -4.22 8.53
N ALA A 100 10.44 -4.22 7.31
CA ALA A 100 11.20 -4.43 6.08
C ALA A 100 12.32 -3.38 5.90
N VAL A 101 12.03 -2.09 6.14
CA VAL A 101 13.04 -1.02 6.11
C VAL A 101 14.17 -1.27 7.11
N ARG A 102 13.86 -1.78 8.32
CA ARG A 102 14.90 -2.14 9.31
C ARG A 102 15.77 -3.28 8.83
N ILE A 103 15.18 -4.32 8.23
CA ILE A 103 15.92 -5.47 7.67
C ILE A 103 16.87 -4.99 6.56
N VAL A 104 16.38 -4.18 5.62
CA VAL A 104 17.20 -3.62 4.53
C VAL A 104 18.37 -2.80 5.08
N LYS A 105 18.13 -1.97 6.11
CA LYS A 105 19.19 -1.21 6.79
C LYS A 105 20.25 -2.13 7.40
N GLU A 106 19.83 -3.16 8.12
CA GLU A 106 20.76 -4.11 8.76
C GLU A 106 21.58 -4.89 7.72
N GLU A 107 20.95 -5.28 6.61
CA GLU A 107 21.65 -5.94 5.50
C GLU A 107 22.66 -5.02 4.82
N ALA A 108 22.30 -3.76 4.58
CA ALA A 108 23.22 -2.76 4.03
C ALA A 108 24.43 -2.54 4.95
N ILE A 109 24.22 -2.46 6.27
CA ILE A 109 25.32 -2.36 7.25
C ILE A 109 26.23 -3.58 7.17
N ARG A 110 25.68 -4.80 7.21
CA ARG A 110 26.46 -6.04 7.09
C ARG A 110 27.27 -6.09 5.80
N HIS A 111 26.70 -5.62 4.70
CA HIS A 111 27.40 -5.59 3.42
C HIS A 111 28.56 -4.59 3.43
N ILE A 112 28.36 -3.38 3.99
CA ILE A 112 29.42 -2.37 4.14
C ILE A 112 30.56 -2.90 5.02
N GLU A 113 30.24 -3.54 6.15
CA GLU A 113 31.24 -4.15 7.04
C GLU A 113 32.03 -5.27 6.34
N ALA A 114 31.37 -6.09 5.51
CA ALA A 114 32.05 -7.11 4.72
C ALA A 114 33.00 -6.51 3.68
N LEU A 115 32.57 -5.44 3.00
CA LEU A 115 33.41 -4.70 2.04
C LEU A 115 34.61 -4.05 2.73
N GLU A 116 34.42 -3.44 3.91
CA GLU A 116 35.50 -2.89 4.72
C GLU A 116 36.52 -3.98 5.09
N LYS A 117 36.04 -5.10 5.64
CA LYS A 117 36.90 -6.22 6.03
C LYS A 117 37.70 -6.77 4.84
N SER A 118 37.06 -6.89 3.66
CA SER A 118 37.74 -7.31 2.44
C SER A 118 38.80 -6.30 2.01
N LEU A 119 38.49 -5.00 2.05
CA LEU A 119 39.43 -3.94 1.67
C LEU A 119 40.64 -3.88 2.60
N LEU A 120 40.41 -4.03 3.91
CA LEU A 120 41.47 -4.08 4.92
C LEU A 120 42.35 -5.32 4.74
N HIS A 121 41.74 -6.48 4.45
CA HIS A 121 42.49 -7.70 4.14
C HIS A 121 43.37 -7.53 2.90
N ASP A 122 42.84 -6.94 1.83
CA ASP A 122 43.60 -6.63 0.60
C ASP A 122 44.74 -5.66 0.87
N LEU A 123 44.52 -4.65 1.72
CA LEU A 123 45.54 -3.71 2.15
C LEU A 123 46.67 -4.45 2.88
N ASP A 124 46.35 -5.31 3.83
CA ASP A 124 47.34 -6.09 4.58
C ASP A 124 48.15 -7.01 3.66
N LEU A 125 47.50 -7.74 2.74
CA LEU A 125 48.21 -8.59 1.78
C LEU A 125 49.18 -7.79 0.91
N LYS A 126 48.76 -6.62 0.39
CA LYS A 126 49.61 -5.75 -0.42
C LYS A 126 50.78 -5.18 0.39
N LYS A 127 50.50 -4.70 1.60
CA LYS A 127 51.50 -4.19 2.55
C LYS A 127 52.52 -5.26 2.87
N ASP A 128 52.10 -6.47 3.23
CA ASP A 128 53.00 -7.56 3.59
C ASP A 128 53.87 -7.99 2.41
N LYS A 129 53.31 -8.04 1.20
CA LYS A 129 54.10 -8.31 -0.01
C LYS A 129 55.18 -7.26 -0.24
N ILE A 130 54.88 -5.97 -0.04
CA ILE A 130 55.85 -4.89 -0.14
C ILE A 130 56.92 -5.02 0.96
N ILE A 131 56.52 -5.29 2.21
CA ILE A 131 57.44 -5.49 3.33
C ILE A 131 58.40 -6.66 3.06
N GLN A 132 57.90 -7.79 2.57
CA GLN A 132 58.75 -8.96 2.25
C GLN A 132 59.75 -8.67 1.13
N LYS A 133 59.31 -7.96 0.08
CA LYS A 133 60.21 -7.49 -0.99
C LYS A 133 61.30 -6.58 -0.41
N SER A 134 60.93 -5.60 0.41
CA SER A 134 61.88 -4.68 1.06
C SER A 134 62.85 -5.40 1.99
N LYS A 135 62.39 -6.39 2.77
CA LYS A 135 63.27 -7.21 3.63
C LYS A 135 64.32 -7.97 2.82
N THR A 136 63.92 -8.52 1.68
CA THR A 136 64.84 -9.20 0.76
C THR A 136 65.90 -8.24 0.23
N THR A 137 65.49 -7.04 -0.19
CA THR A 137 66.41 -5.99 -0.66
C THR A 137 67.35 -5.51 0.45
N ILE A 138 66.87 -5.34 1.68
CA ILE A 138 67.71 -4.98 2.84
C ILE A 138 68.78 -6.05 3.06
N LYS A 139 68.41 -7.34 3.05
CA LYS A 139 69.36 -8.43 3.23
C LYS A 139 70.44 -8.43 2.14
N GLU A 140 70.03 -8.28 0.88
CA GLU A 140 70.97 -8.23 -0.24
C GLU A 140 71.92 -7.02 -0.14
N THR A 141 71.41 -5.87 0.33
CA THR A 141 72.20 -4.65 0.53
C THR A 141 73.22 -4.83 1.67
N GLU A 142 72.85 -5.48 2.78
CA GLU A 142 73.79 -5.79 3.87
C GLU A 142 74.86 -6.80 3.43
N ASP A 143 74.51 -7.80 2.62
CA ASP A 143 75.48 -8.75 2.06
C ASP A 143 76.51 -8.05 1.15
N ILE A 144 76.05 -7.12 0.30
CA ILE A 144 76.93 -6.27 -0.53
C ILE A 144 77.82 -5.40 0.35
N LYS A 145 77.24 -4.70 1.32
CA LYS A 145 77.96 -3.82 2.25
C LYS A 145 79.07 -4.57 2.99
N LYS A 146 78.79 -5.77 3.48
CA LYS A 146 79.80 -6.62 4.14
C LYS A 146 80.92 -6.99 3.17
N SER A 147 80.60 -7.49 1.98
CA SER A 147 81.61 -7.86 0.98
C SER A 147 82.49 -6.68 0.55
N THR A 148 81.88 -5.51 0.40
CA THR A 148 82.59 -4.26 0.10
C THR A 148 83.49 -3.85 1.26
N LYS A 149 83.03 -3.99 2.51
CA LYS A 149 83.82 -3.65 3.69
C LYS A 149 85.04 -4.57 3.86
N ASP A 150 84.86 -5.88 3.69
CA ASP A 150 85.95 -6.85 3.74
C ASP A 150 87.06 -6.50 2.71
N LYS A 151 86.67 -6.12 1.49
CA LYS A 151 87.60 -5.67 0.45
C LYS A 151 88.26 -4.35 0.81
N GLN A 152 87.50 -3.39 1.31
CA GLN A 152 88.02 -2.09 1.75
C GLN A 152 89.10 -2.27 2.83
N ASP A 153 88.88 -3.14 3.81
CA ASP A 153 89.85 -3.39 4.88
C ASP A 153 91.17 -4.01 4.35
N ILE A 154 91.08 -4.87 3.32
CA ILE A 154 92.27 -5.40 2.62
C ILE A 154 93.02 -4.28 1.90
N PHE A 155 92.32 -3.42 1.15
CA PHE A 155 92.93 -2.29 0.46
C PHE A 155 93.58 -1.31 1.45
N ASP A 156 92.92 -1.02 2.58
CA ASP A 156 93.47 -0.17 3.63
C ASP A 156 94.74 -0.76 4.27
N LEU A 157 94.77 -2.07 4.52
CA LEU A 157 95.94 -2.76 5.06
C LEU A 157 97.12 -2.71 4.09
N VAL A 158 96.88 -3.02 2.81
CA VAL A 158 97.90 -2.99 1.76
C VAL A 158 98.39 -1.56 1.53
N ASN A 159 97.52 -0.56 1.60
CA ASN A 159 97.92 0.84 1.45
C ASN A 159 98.78 1.35 2.63
N LYS A 160 98.51 0.88 3.86
CA LYS A 160 99.27 1.30 5.06
C LYS A 160 100.61 0.58 5.22
N HIS A 161 100.66 -0.71 4.88
CA HIS A 161 101.78 -1.59 5.26
C HIS A 161 102.28 -2.47 4.11
N GLY A 162 101.64 -2.46 2.95
CA GLY A 162 101.98 -3.31 1.81
C GLY A 162 103.06 -2.71 0.91
N SER A 163 103.78 -3.58 0.22
CA SER A 163 104.66 -3.22 -0.89
C SER A 163 103.87 -2.92 -2.17
N GLU A 164 104.47 -2.21 -3.12
CA GLU A 164 103.86 -1.92 -4.44
C GLU A 164 103.44 -3.21 -5.17
N LYS A 165 104.21 -4.29 -5.03
CA LYS A 165 103.86 -5.61 -5.57
C LYS A 165 102.56 -6.15 -4.97
N GLN A 166 102.35 -6.01 -3.66
CA GLN A 166 101.12 -6.45 -3.00
C GLN A 166 99.92 -5.59 -3.40
N ALA A 167 100.11 -4.28 -3.57
CA ALA A 167 99.07 -3.39 -4.10
C ALA A 167 98.66 -3.79 -5.52
N PHE A 168 99.62 -4.05 -6.40
CA PHE A 168 99.36 -4.50 -7.76
C PHE A 168 98.57 -5.83 -7.78
N ILE A 169 98.97 -6.80 -6.95
CA ILE A 169 98.27 -8.09 -6.84
C ILE A 169 96.84 -7.89 -6.32
N ALA A 170 96.62 -7.10 -5.27
CA ALA A 170 95.30 -6.88 -4.69
C ALA A 170 94.33 -6.23 -5.69
N VAL A 171 94.79 -5.21 -6.43
CA VAL A 171 93.98 -4.55 -7.48
C VAL A 171 93.55 -5.57 -8.53
N HIS A 172 94.49 -6.35 -9.06
CA HIS A 172 94.18 -7.32 -10.12
C HIS A 172 93.37 -8.52 -9.62
N ALA A 173 93.56 -8.95 -8.37
CA ALA A 173 92.81 -10.05 -7.77
C ALA A 173 91.33 -9.70 -7.54
N TYR A 174 91.02 -8.47 -7.12
CA TYR A 174 89.65 -8.06 -6.78
C TYR A 174 88.94 -7.22 -7.84
N LYS A 175 89.59 -6.90 -8.97
CA LYS A 175 89.01 -6.08 -10.05
C LYS A 175 87.64 -6.59 -10.50
N GLN A 176 87.53 -7.89 -10.78
CA GLN A 176 86.29 -8.50 -11.26
C GLN A 176 85.21 -8.47 -10.18
N ASP A 177 85.55 -8.83 -8.93
CA ASP A 177 84.60 -8.79 -7.82
C ASP A 177 84.03 -7.39 -7.58
N LEU A 178 84.86 -6.35 -7.69
CA LEU A 178 84.43 -4.96 -7.52
C LEU A 178 83.46 -4.55 -8.64
N THR A 179 83.75 -4.93 -9.89
CA THR A 179 82.82 -4.72 -11.02
C THR A 179 81.50 -5.45 -10.83
N ASP A 180 81.53 -6.67 -10.28
CA ASP A 180 80.31 -7.44 -10.04
C ASP A 180 79.50 -6.90 -8.85
N LEU A 181 80.16 -6.39 -7.80
CA LEU A 181 79.50 -5.66 -6.71
C LEU A 181 78.84 -4.37 -7.22
N GLU A 182 79.53 -3.61 -8.08
CA GLU A 182 78.97 -2.40 -8.70
C GLU A 182 77.71 -2.71 -9.52
N LYS A 183 77.75 -3.74 -10.38
CA LYS A 183 76.57 -4.19 -11.13
C LYS A 183 75.40 -4.57 -10.22
N ARG A 184 75.67 -5.24 -9.10
CA ARG A 184 74.62 -5.61 -8.13
C ARG A 184 74.00 -4.39 -7.47
N VAL A 185 74.81 -3.40 -7.05
CA VAL A 185 74.32 -2.14 -6.50
C VAL A 185 73.44 -1.42 -7.51
N THR A 186 73.93 -1.25 -8.74
CA THR A 186 73.17 -0.63 -9.83
C THR A 186 71.83 -1.35 -10.06
N GLY A 187 71.86 -2.68 -10.12
CA GLY A 187 70.63 -3.49 -10.28
C GLY A 187 69.62 -3.34 -9.14
N ILE A 188 70.08 -3.12 -7.90
CA ILE A 188 69.19 -2.81 -6.76
C ILE A 188 68.63 -1.40 -6.90
N THR A 189 69.47 -0.42 -7.22
CA THR A 189 69.09 0.99 -7.36
C THR A 189 68.04 1.17 -8.45
N GLU A 190 68.22 0.55 -9.61
CA GLU A 190 67.27 0.59 -10.74
C GLU A 190 65.91 -0.04 -10.39
N LYS A 191 65.90 -1.07 -9.53
CA LYS A 191 64.67 -1.77 -9.10
C LYS A 191 64.03 -1.16 -7.86
N SER A 192 64.68 -0.17 -7.25
CA SER A 192 64.23 0.43 -6.00
C SER A 192 63.05 1.36 -6.25
N THR A 193 61.89 1.01 -5.70
CA THR A 193 60.65 1.76 -5.85
C THR A 193 60.10 2.12 -4.47
N ARG A 194 59.70 3.38 -4.29
CA ARG A 194 58.96 3.81 -3.10
C ARG A 194 57.47 3.64 -3.34
N PHE A 195 56.75 3.23 -2.30
CA PHE A 195 55.31 3.02 -2.35
C PHE A 195 54.63 3.99 -1.41
N THR A 196 53.50 4.54 -1.85
CA THR A 196 52.57 5.32 -1.02
C THR A 196 51.21 4.65 -1.11
N ILE A 197 50.56 4.48 0.03
CA ILE A 197 49.24 3.88 0.12
C ILE A 197 48.22 5.02 0.14
N ASN A 198 47.34 5.06 -0.85
CA ASN A 198 46.28 6.06 -0.97
C ASN A 198 44.92 5.37 -1.07
N LEU A 199 43.94 5.87 -0.33
CA LEU A 199 42.55 5.45 -0.43
C LEU A 199 41.79 6.45 -1.31
N ASN A 200 41.00 5.97 -2.27
CA ASN A 200 40.06 6.80 -3.03
C ASN A 200 38.62 6.48 -2.60
N PRO A 201 37.96 7.35 -1.79
CA PRO A 201 36.61 7.10 -1.28
C PRO A 201 35.48 7.48 -2.24
N GLN A 202 35.76 8.13 -3.38
CA GLN A 202 34.73 8.78 -4.23
C GLN A 202 33.69 7.80 -4.78
N LYS A 203 34.09 6.56 -5.08
CA LYS A 203 33.19 5.54 -5.67
C LYS A 203 31.98 5.18 -4.80
N LEU A 204 32.11 5.25 -3.47
CA LEU A 204 31.01 4.93 -2.56
C LEU A 204 30.01 6.09 -2.44
N GLN A 205 30.52 7.32 -2.44
CA GLN A 205 29.71 8.54 -2.26
C GLN A 205 28.77 8.78 -3.45
N GLU A 206 29.20 8.46 -4.67
CA GLU A 206 28.38 8.60 -5.88
C GLU A 206 27.23 7.58 -5.97
N SER A 207 27.27 6.50 -5.17
CA SER A 207 26.36 5.35 -5.35
C SER A 207 25.15 5.34 -4.40
N ILE A 208 25.13 6.14 -3.34
CA ILE A 208 24.08 6.05 -2.29
C ILE A 208 23.32 7.38 -2.19
N HIS A 209 22.21 7.49 -2.92
CA HIS A 209 21.35 8.69 -2.91
C HIS A 209 19.97 8.46 -2.26
N SER A 210 19.49 7.22 -2.23
CA SER A 210 18.24 6.84 -1.54
C SER A 210 18.23 5.33 -1.25
N ILE A 211 17.51 4.93 -0.21
CA ILE A 211 17.26 3.52 0.16
C ILE A 211 15.96 3.01 -0.49
N GLY A 212 15.05 3.91 -0.91
CA GLY A 212 13.79 3.57 -1.56
C GLY A 212 12.77 4.71 -1.52
N SER A 213 11.57 4.45 -2.01
CA SER A 213 10.39 5.32 -1.94
C SER A 213 9.20 4.55 -1.36
N ILE A 214 8.27 5.27 -0.74
CA ILE A 214 6.97 4.72 -0.30
C ILE A 214 5.92 5.34 -1.20
N GLU A 215 5.11 4.49 -1.83
CA GLU A 215 4.01 4.88 -2.69
C GLU A 215 2.69 4.43 -2.04
N LEU A 216 1.68 5.29 -2.11
CA LEU A 216 0.33 4.99 -1.63
C LEU A 216 -0.58 4.87 -2.85
N SER A 217 -1.31 3.77 -2.93
CA SER A 217 -2.30 3.53 -3.98
C SER A 217 -3.71 3.60 -3.41
N GLU A 218 -4.56 4.44 -3.99
CA GLU A 218 -5.98 4.50 -3.63
C GLU A 218 -6.73 3.35 -4.31
N VAL A 219 -7.56 2.64 -3.54
CA VAL A 219 -8.43 1.58 -4.03
C VAL A 219 -9.87 1.94 -3.66
N PRO A 220 -10.84 1.83 -4.59
CA PRO A 220 -12.24 2.10 -4.29
C PRO A 220 -12.77 1.16 -3.19
N SER A 221 -13.62 1.66 -2.30
CA SER A 221 -14.31 0.82 -1.31
C SER A 221 -15.13 -0.28 -1.99
N ALA A 222 -15.12 -1.46 -1.38
CA ALA A 222 -15.92 -2.60 -1.82
C ALA A 222 -17.41 -2.42 -1.54
N VAL A 223 -17.77 -1.52 -0.61
CA VAL A 223 -19.15 -1.28 -0.20
C VAL A 223 -19.82 -0.32 -1.20
N LYS A 224 -20.91 -0.77 -1.83
CA LYS A 224 -21.71 0.03 -2.76
C LYS A 224 -23.14 0.10 -2.26
N PHE A 225 -23.69 1.30 -2.14
CA PHE A 225 -25.11 1.48 -1.88
C PHE A 225 -25.92 1.14 -3.13
N VAL A 226 -26.78 0.11 -3.04
CA VAL A 226 -27.68 -0.27 -4.12
C VAL A 226 -29.05 0.36 -3.86
N GLN A 227 -29.49 1.24 -4.75
CA GLN A 227 -30.85 1.78 -4.67
C GLN A 227 -31.87 0.67 -4.94
N LYS A 228 -32.75 0.38 -3.97
CA LYS A 228 -33.94 -0.43 -4.23
C LYS A 228 -34.77 0.29 -5.32
N LYS A 229 -35.21 -0.44 -6.36
CA LYS A 229 -36.04 0.12 -7.45
C LYS A 229 -37.29 0.78 -6.86
N LYS A 230 -37.69 1.94 -7.39
CA LYS A 230 -38.91 2.66 -6.97
C LYS A 230 -40.14 1.75 -7.12
N CYS A 231 -40.76 1.37 -6.00
CA CYS A 231 -42.11 0.79 -6.01
C CYS A 231 -43.12 1.92 -6.23
N GLN A 232 -44.05 1.74 -7.17
CA GLN A 232 -45.10 2.72 -7.45
C GLN A 232 -46.07 2.75 -6.25
N SER A 233 -46.23 3.92 -5.65
CA SER A 233 -47.17 4.16 -4.57
C SER A 233 -48.60 3.87 -5.04
N GLN A 234 -49.27 2.89 -4.42
CA GLN A 234 -50.70 2.70 -4.61
C GLN A 234 -51.46 3.79 -3.84
N MET A 235 -52.45 4.41 -4.50
CA MET A 235 -53.32 5.41 -3.88
C MET A 235 -54.05 4.82 -2.66
N PRO A 236 -54.33 5.61 -1.61
CA PRO A 236 -55.12 5.15 -0.47
C PRO A 236 -56.46 4.61 -0.96
N ILE A 237 -56.76 3.36 -0.62
CA ILE A 237 -58.00 2.68 -0.96
C ILE A 237 -59.14 3.41 -0.21
N VAL A 238 -59.86 4.27 -0.92
CA VAL A 238 -61.19 4.71 -0.51
C VAL A 238 -62.07 3.46 -0.57
N GLN A 239 -62.63 3.05 0.58
CA GLN A 239 -63.41 1.81 0.77
C GLN A 239 -64.09 1.30 -0.50
N ALA A 240 -63.52 0.24 -1.10
CA ALA A 240 -64.16 -0.47 -2.20
C ALA A 240 -65.38 -1.24 -1.68
N GLN A 241 -66.52 -1.10 -2.37
CA GLN A 241 -67.74 -1.87 -2.11
C GLN A 241 -67.42 -3.38 -2.18
N SER A 242 -68.02 -4.16 -1.26
CA SER A 242 -67.77 -5.60 -1.10
C SER A 242 -67.99 -6.37 -2.41
N MET A 243 -67.01 -7.17 -2.83
CA MET A 243 -67.13 -8.07 -3.98
C MET A 243 -68.25 -9.11 -3.78
N PRO A 244 -69.00 -9.48 -4.84
CA PRO A 244 -70.01 -10.52 -4.75
C PRO A 244 -69.36 -11.89 -4.48
N GLN A 245 -69.88 -12.62 -3.49
CA GLN A 245 -69.50 -14.00 -3.21
C GLN A 245 -70.13 -14.94 -4.24
N PHE A 246 -69.33 -15.82 -4.83
CA PHE A 246 -69.82 -16.92 -5.67
C PHE A 246 -70.38 -18.04 -4.78
N VAL A 247 -71.63 -18.44 -5.03
CA VAL A 247 -72.28 -19.57 -4.36
C VAL A 247 -72.26 -20.77 -5.31
N TYR A 248 -71.52 -21.82 -4.95
CA TYR A 248 -71.55 -23.11 -5.66
C TYR A 248 -72.94 -23.74 -5.51
N LYS A 249 -73.60 -24.06 -6.64
CA LYS A 249 -74.96 -24.60 -6.64
C LYS A 249 -75.05 -26.13 -6.81
N GLN A 250 -73.94 -26.82 -7.07
CA GLN A 250 -74.00 -28.25 -7.38
C GLN A 250 -72.71 -28.98 -7.00
N ASP A 251 -72.85 -30.09 -6.27
CA ASP A 251 -71.76 -31.03 -6.00
C ASP A 251 -71.53 -31.91 -7.24
N LEU A 252 -70.27 -32.08 -7.62
CA LEU A 252 -69.86 -32.90 -8.77
C LEU A 252 -69.47 -34.30 -8.29
N ASP A 253 -70.07 -35.35 -8.86
CA ASP A 253 -69.66 -36.73 -8.63
C ASP A 253 -68.41 -37.03 -9.48
N THR A 254 -67.24 -36.97 -8.84
CA THR A 254 -65.93 -37.08 -9.50
C THR A 254 -65.43 -38.51 -9.67
N LYS A 255 -66.30 -39.53 -9.51
CA LYS A 255 -65.85 -40.91 -9.36
C LYS A 255 -65.14 -41.55 -10.56
N ASN A 256 -65.10 -40.95 -11.74
CA ASN A 256 -64.29 -41.43 -12.88
C ASN A 256 -64.06 -40.34 -13.97
N VAL A 257 -63.96 -39.06 -13.60
CA VAL A 257 -63.78 -37.97 -14.57
C VAL A 257 -62.49 -37.19 -14.25
N GLU A 258 -61.56 -37.15 -15.21
CA GLU A 258 -60.39 -36.28 -15.15
C GLU A 258 -60.78 -34.90 -15.68
N ILE A 259 -60.75 -33.88 -14.81
CA ILE A 259 -61.05 -32.50 -15.17
C ILE A 259 -59.75 -31.85 -15.65
N TYR A 260 -59.72 -31.42 -16.91
CA TYR A 260 -58.53 -30.85 -17.53
C TYR A 260 -58.50 -29.31 -17.51
N GLY A 261 -59.64 -28.67 -17.30
CA GLY A 261 -59.70 -27.21 -17.22
C GLY A 261 -61.04 -26.66 -16.76
N MET A 262 -61.02 -25.36 -16.45
CA MET A 262 -62.21 -24.55 -16.15
C MET A 262 -62.30 -23.42 -17.16
N THR A 263 -63.49 -23.20 -17.70
CA THR A 263 -63.81 -21.99 -18.47
C THR A 263 -65.09 -21.37 -17.95
N ILE A 264 -65.33 -20.11 -18.29
CA ILE A 264 -66.56 -19.40 -17.98
C ILE A 264 -67.32 -19.22 -19.29
N ASN A 265 -68.58 -19.63 -19.34
CA ASN A 265 -69.41 -19.39 -20.52
C ASN A 265 -69.91 -17.93 -20.58
N ASP A 266 -70.54 -17.58 -21.69
CA ASP A 266 -71.09 -16.23 -21.89
C ASP A 266 -72.19 -15.84 -20.88
N ASN A 267 -72.68 -16.80 -20.09
CA ASN A 267 -73.65 -16.59 -19.00
C ASN A 267 -72.99 -16.45 -17.62
N ASN A 268 -71.66 -16.30 -17.54
CA ASN A 268 -70.88 -16.24 -16.30
C ASN A 268 -70.97 -17.52 -15.43
N GLU A 269 -71.28 -18.65 -16.03
CA GLU A 269 -71.27 -19.95 -15.35
C GLU A 269 -69.92 -20.62 -15.54
N VAL A 270 -69.39 -21.17 -14.45
CA VAL A 270 -68.15 -21.95 -14.47
C VAL A 270 -68.45 -23.34 -15.03
N ILE A 271 -67.86 -23.66 -16.17
CA ILE A 271 -67.94 -24.97 -16.80
C ILE A 271 -66.61 -25.69 -16.60
N LEU A 272 -66.69 -26.94 -16.17
CA LEU A 272 -65.56 -27.86 -16.10
C LEU A 272 -65.47 -28.62 -17.42
N VAL A 273 -64.29 -28.70 -18.00
CA VAL A 273 -64.04 -29.41 -19.26
C VAL A 273 -63.47 -30.79 -18.94
N ASP A 274 -64.23 -31.83 -19.28
CA ASP A 274 -63.77 -33.22 -19.37
C ASP A 274 -63.47 -33.60 -20.83
N THR A 275 -62.82 -34.74 -21.05
CA THR A 275 -62.52 -35.32 -22.39
C THR A 275 -63.31 -36.59 -22.63
#